data_AF-A0A2T7PYG8-F1
#
_entry.id   AF-A0A2T7PYG8-F1
#
_cell.length_a   1.000
_cell.length_b   1.000
_cell.length_c   1.000
_cell.angle_alpha   90.00
_cell.angle_beta   90.00
_cell.angle_gamma   90.00
#
_symmetry.space_group_name_H-M   'P 1'
#
loop_
_entity.id
_entity.type
_entity.pdbx_description
1 polymer ?
#
loop_
_entity_poly.entity_id
_entity_poly.type
_entity_poly.pdbx_seq_one_letter_code
_entity_poly.pdbx_strand_id
1 'polypeptide(L)'
;MSTRKKPLTQFGFDSLFFGRLDYQDKDLRQNTQTMEMIWRGSPANLGNLALARTDLFTGVLQDGYGPPGGFCFDIYCGDPDIKVHFPAKHYTTNHLMVTMGSDFQYQAAHNWYKNLDKLIAYVNQKELLTAV
;
A
#
# COMPACT_ATOMS: atom_id res chain seq x y z
N MET A 1 18.59 8.51 30.34
CA MET A 1 17.32 9.03 29.80
C MET A 1 16.63 7.91 29.03
N SER A 2 15.55 7.33 29.56
CA SER A 2 14.76 6.32 28.87
C SER A 2 13.68 7.02 28.03
N THR A 3 13.85 7.03 26.71
CA THR A 3 12.84 7.58 25.79
C THR A 3 11.72 6.55 25.64
N ARG A 4 10.61 6.76 26.35
CA ARG A 4 9.40 5.95 26.14
C ARG A 4 8.84 6.23 24.74
N LYS A 5 9.12 5.34 23.78
CA LYS A 5 8.53 5.37 22.45
C LYS A 5 7.06 4.99 22.55
N LYS A 6 6.16 5.88 22.18
CA LYS A 6 4.72 5.62 22.12
C LYS A 6 4.37 4.92 20.79
N PRO A 7 3.53 3.87 20.80
CA PRO A 7 3.06 3.25 19.57
C PRO A 7 2.14 4.19 18.79
N LEU A 8 2.06 4.00 17.47
CA LEU A 8 1.22 4.82 16.57
C LEU A 8 -0.26 4.83 16.97
N THR A 9 -0.74 3.73 17.54
CA THR A 9 -2.10 3.61 18.07
C THR A 9 -2.44 4.67 19.14
N GLN A 10 -1.46 5.14 19.93
CA GLN A 10 -1.70 6.22 20.90
C GLN A 10 -1.87 7.60 20.25
N PHE A 11 -1.46 7.76 18.99
CA PHE A 11 -1.73 8.96 18.19
C PHE A 11 -3.04 8.84 17.41
N GLY A 12 -3.82 7.77 17.61
CA GLY A 12 -5.11 7.56 16.95
C GLY A 12 -5.04 6.92 15.55
N PHE A 13 -3.89 6.36 15.16
CA PHE A 13 -3.79 5.62 13.91
C PHE A 13 -4.38 4.21 14.03
N ASP A 14 -5.21 3.84 13.05
CA ASP A 14 -5.77 2.49 12.93
C ASP A 14 -4.86 1.54 12.13
N SER A 15 -4.10 2.09 11.18
CA SER A 15 -3.27 1.32 10.25
C SER A 15 -1.92 1.96 9.91
N LEU A 16 -0.94 1.12 9.57
CA LEU A 16 0.35 1.49 8.99
C LEU A 16 0.60 0.71 7.70
N PHE A 17 1.03 1.41 6.66
CA PHE A 17 1.50 0.78 5.42
C PHE A 17 2.95 1.15 5.18
N PHE A 18 3.76 0.19 4.73
CA PHE A 18 5.17 0.44 4.46
C PHE A 18 5.72 -0.47 3.36
N GLY A 19 6.76 -0.01 2.66
CA GLY A 19 7.36 -0.73 1.53
C GLY A 19 8.71 -1.41 1.83
N ARG A 20 9.38 -1.07 2.94
CA ARG A 20 10.73 -1.56 3.26
C ARG A 20 10.68 -2.63 4.35
N LEU A 21 11.00 -3.87 3.98
CA LEU A 21 11.20 -5.04 4.86
C LEU A 21 12.37 -5.88 4.33
N ASP A 22 12.85 -6.82 5.13
CA ASP A 22 13.86 -7.78 4.69
C ASP A 22 13.35 -8.55 3.46
N TYR A 23 14.22 -8.77 2.47
CA TYR A 23 13.81 -9.38 1.20
C TYR A 23 13.36 -10.83 1.38
N GLN A 24 13.94 -11.59 2.32
CA GLN A 24 13.53 -12.97 2.60
C GLN A 24 12.15 -13.01 3.26
N ASP A 25 11.88 -12.06 4.17
CA ASP A 25 10.55 -11.90 4.77
C ASP A 25 9.51 -11.48 3.72
N LYS A 26 9.88 -10.59 2.78
CA LYS A 26 9.01 -10.19 1.67
C LYS A 26 8.62 -11.38 0.80
N ASP A 27 9.60 -12.18 0.37
CA ASP A 27 9.35 -13.35 -0.47
C ASP A 27 8.47 -14.37 0.25
N LEU A 28 8.74 -14.64 1.54
CA LEU A 28 7.92 -15.53 2.35
C LEU A 28 6.48 -15.03 2.45
N ARG A 29 6.27 -13.75 2.73
CA ARG A 29 4.93 -13.15 2.88
C ARG A 29 4.15 -13.16 1.58
N GLN A 30 4.82 -12.86 0.46
CA GLN A 30 4.21 -12.90 -0.87
C GLN A 30 3.75 -14.32 -1.24
N ASN A 31 4.52 -15.34 -0.86
CA ASN A 31 4.21 -16.74 -1.13
C ASN A 31 3.18 -17.33 -0.17
N THR A 32 3.09 -16.82 1.06
CA THR A 32 2.16 -17.30 2.11
C THR A 32 0.91 -16.42 2.26
N GLN A 33 0.76 -15.38 1.45
CA GLN A 33 -0.32 -14.39 1.53
C GLN A 33 -0.42 -13.72 2.92
N THR A 34 0.72 -13.38 3.51
CA THR A 34 0.82 -12.73 4.84
C THR A 34 1.40 -11.31 4.76
N MET A 35 1.12 -10.62 3.65
CA MET A 35 1.47 -9.20 3.44
C MET A 35 0.66 -8.25 4.34
N GLU A 36 -0.44 -8.73 4.93
CA GLU A 36 -1.29 -7.98 5.86
C GLU A 36 -1.33 -8.70 7.22
N MET A 37 -1.19 -7.96 8.30
CA MET A 37 -1.17 -8.52 9.65
C MET A 37 -1.63 -7.52 10.71
N ILE A 38 -1.99 -8.05 11.90
CA ILE A 38 -2.12 -7.24 13.10
C ILE A 38 -0.76 -7.22 13.81
N TRP A 39 -0.10 -6.05 13.79
CA TRP A 39 1.12 -5.85 14.56
C TRP A 39 0.77 -5.48 16.00
N ARG A 40 0.99 -6.42 16.92
CA ARG A 40 0.77 -6.22 18.34
C ARG A 40 2.00 -5.59 19.00
N GLY A 41 1.89 -4.32 19.39
CA GLY A 41 2.94 -3.62 20.13
C GLY A 41 3.08 -4.14 21.56
N SER A 42 4.30 -4.05 22.12
CA SER A 42 4.58 -4.52 23.48
C SER A 42 3.87 -3.67 24.55
N PRO A 43 3.08 -4.29 25.45
CA PRO A 43 2.42 -3.59 26.56
C PRO A 43 3.40 -2.96 27.56
N ALA A 44 4.62 -3.49 27.66
CA ALA A 44 5.61 -3.08 28.66
C ALA A 44 6.04 -1.61 28.53
N ASN A 45 5.91 -1.01 27.35
CA ASN A 45 6.29 0.38 27.08
C ASN A 45 5.16 1.39 27.38
N LEU A 46 3.99 0.93 27.82
CA LEU A 46 2.78 1.76 27.99
C LEU A 46 2.56 2.24 29.43
N GLY A 47 3.33 1.76 30.42
CA GLY A 47 3.09 2.06 31.83
C GLY A 47 1.72 1.55 32.31
N ASN A 48 1.07 2.26 33.24
CA ASN A 48 -0.25 1.89 33.81
C ASN A 48 -1.44 2.10 32.86
N LEU A 49 -1.20 2.32 31.56
CA LEU A 49 -2.25 2.40 30.54
C LEU A 49 -2.69 0.98 30.14
N ALA A 50 -3.30 0.25 31.08
CA ALA A 50 -3.84 -1.10 30.87
C ALA A 50 -4.96 -1.19 29.81
N LEU A 51 -5.37 -0.04 29.26
CA LEU A 51 -6.42 0.09 28.24
C LEU A 51 -5.89 0.63 26.89
N ALA A 52 -4.60 0.90 26.76
CA ALA A 52 -4.06 1.43 25.51
C ALA A 52 -4.02 0.31 24.44
N ARG A 53 -4.83 0.46 23.39
CA ARG A 53 -4.72 -0.37 22.18
C ARG A 53 -3.28 -0.29 21.66
N THR A 54 -2.66 -1.44 21.41
CA THR A 54 -1.36 -1.55 20.75
C THR A 54 -1.38 -2.37 19.47
N ASP A 55 -2.54 -2.90 19.13
CA ASP A 55 -2.77 -3.64 17.90
C ASP A 55 -2.96 -2.64 16.76
N LEU A 56 -2.08 -2.72 15.77
CA LEU A 56 -2.10 -1.85 14.59
C LEU A 56 -2.25 -2.72 13.34
N PHE A 57 -3.25 -2.44 12.51
CA PHE A 57 -3.32 -3.09 11.21
C PHE A 57 -2.12 -2.66 10.39
N THR A 58 -1.40 -3.62 9.82
CA THR A 58 -0.13 -3.37 9.15
C THR A 58 -0.11 -4.05 7.80
N GLY A 59 0.02 -3.26 6.74
CA GLY A 59 0.10 -3.73 5.36
C GLY A 59 1.48 -3.50 4.76
N VAL A 60 2.07 -4.54 4.18
CA VAL A 60 3.28 -4.43 3.37
C VAL A 60 2.87 -4.11 1.94
N LEU A 61 3.45 -3.06 1.37
CA LEU A 61 3.21 -2.65 -0.01
C LEU A 61 3.96 -3.59 -0.98
N GLN A 62 3.28 -3.95 -2.07
CA GLN A 62 3.81 -4.92 -3.04
C GLN A 62 5.06 -4.42 -3.75
N ASP A 63 5.01 -3.21 -4.31
CA ASP A 63 6.06 -2.64 -5.17
C ASP A 63 6.76 -1.44 -4.52
N GLY A 64 7.19 -1.64 -3.27
CA GLY A 64 7.81 -0.57 -2.49
C GLY A 64 6.80 0.54 -2.22
N TYR A 65 7.05 1.74 -2.70
CA TYR A 65 6.11 2.87 -2.64
C TYR A 65 5.80 3.43 -4.03
N GLY A 66 6.23 2.72 -5.09
CA GLY A 66 6.12 3.11 -6.48
C GLY A 66 4.83 2.62 -7.15
N PRO A 67 4.49 3.14 -8.34
CA PRO A 67 3.46 2.54 -9.18
C PRO A 67 3.92 1.16 -9.68
N PRO A 68 3.00 0.21 -9.89
CA PRO A 68 3.34 -1.04 -10.56
C PRO A 68 3.95 -0.80 -11.94
N GLY A 69 4.82 -1.69 -12.39
CA GLY A 69 5.52 -1.54 -13.67
C GLY A 69 4.59 -1.33 -14.89
N GLY A 70 4.73 -0.19 -15.58
CA GLY A 70 3.88 0.22 -16.69
C GLY A 70 2.68 1.10 -16.30
N PHE A 71 2.68 1.65 -15.08
CA PHE A 71 1.68 2.59 -14.59
C PHE A 71 2.30 3.92 -14.12
N CYS A 72 3.52 4.25 -14.55
CA CYS A 72 4.08 5.56 -14.28
C CYS A 72 3.59 6.60 -15.30
N PHE A 73 2.77 7.54 -14.83
CA PHE A 73 2.15 8.57 -15.67
C PHE A 73 2.77 9.96 -15.49
N ASP A 74 3.98 10.04 -14.93
CA ASP A 74 4.67 11.32 -14.76
C ASP A 74 5.44 11.76 -16.01
N ILE A 75 5.83 13.04 -16.06
CA ILE A 75 6.57 13.67 -17.17
C ILE A 75 7.92 13.01 -17.47
N TYR A 76 8.52 12.35 -16.48
CA TYR A 76 9.82 11.68 -16.62
C TYR A 76 9.68 10.20 -16.97
N CYS A 77 8.47 9.69 -17.07
CA CYS A 77 8.22 8.29 -17.36
C CYS A 77 7.93 8.07 -18.85
N GLY A 78 8.54 7.01 -19.39
CA GLY A 78 8.37 6.59 -20.78
C GLY A 78 7.51 5.34 -20.92
N ASP A 79 6.64 5.06 -19.93
CA ASP A 79 5.84 3.83 -19.91
C ASP A 79 4.91 3.80 -21.14
N PRO A 80 5.02 2.77 -22.00
CA PRO A 80 4.15 2.63 -23.16
C PRO A 80 2.76 2.14 -22.71
N ASP A 81 1.73 2.86 -23.13
CA ASP A 81 0.29 2.60 -23.01
C ASP A 81 -0.25 2.13 -21.63
N ILE A 82 -1.52 2.43 -21.38
CA ILE A 82 -2.18 2.09 -20.11
C ILE A 82 -2.31 0.56 -19.99
N LYS A 83 -1.60 -0.05 -19.04
CA LYS A 83 -1.82 -1.45 -18.64
C LYS A 83 -3.11 -1.58 -17.83
N VAL A 84 -3.74 -2.75 -17.85
CA VAL A 84 -5.08 -2.97 -17.24
C VAL A 84 -5.08 -4.11 -16.21
N HIS A 85 -3.92 -4.70 -15.91
CA HIS A 85 -3.83 -5.80 -14.95
C HIS A 85 -2.94 -5.45 -13.77
N PHE A 86 -3.52 -5.55 -12.56
CA PHE A 86 -2.81 -5.45 -11.29
C PHE A 86 -2.63 -6.85 -10.69
N PRO A 87 -1.39 -7.31 -10.43
CA PRO A 87 -1.17 -8.61 -9.82
C PRO A 87 -1.53 -8.58 -8.32
N ALA A 88 -2.73 -9.00 -7.95
CA ALA A 88 -3.23 -8.98 -6.55
C ALA A 88 -2.94 -10.26 -5.73
N LYS A 89 -2.15 -11.21 -6.25
CA LYS A 89 -2.05 -12.59 -5.72
C LYS A 89 -1.47 -12.74 -4.31
N HIS A 90 -0.89 -11.68 -3.74
CA HIS A 90 -0.19 -11.73 -2.45
C HIS A 90 -1.04 -11.30 -1.25
N TYR A 91 -2.25 -10.81 -1.50
CA TYR A 91 -3.16 -10.31 -0.47
C TYR A 91 -4.29 -11.30 -0.22
N THR A 92 -4.88 -11.21 0.96
CA THR A 92 -5.94 -12.14 1.40
C THR A 92 -7.33 -11.70 0.97
N THR A 93 -7.51 -10.40 0.74
CA THR A 93 -8.80 -9.79 0.42
C THR A 93 -8.93 -9.44 -1.06
N ASN A 94 -10.13 -9.04 -1.46
CA ASN A 94 -10.40 -8.51 -2.80
C ASN A 94 -10.07 -7.01 -2.94
N HIS A 95 -9.39 -6.43 -1.94
CA HIS A 95 -8.98 -5.03 -1.93
C HIS A 95 -7.47 -4.93 -2.05
N LEU A 96 -7.01 -4.16 -3.03
CA LEU A 96 -5.58 -3.92 -3.26
C LEU A 96 -5.30 -2.42 -3.15
N MET A 97 -4.37 -2.06 -2.26
CA MET A 97 -3.80 -0.72 -2.26
C MET A 97 -2.74 -0.61 -3.34
N VAL A 98 -2.88 0.38 -4.22
CA VAL A 98 -1.92 0.67 -5.30
C VAL A 98 -1.35 2.07 -5.12
N THR A 99 -0.04 2.17 -4.91
CA THR A 99 0.67 3.45 -4.73
C THR A 99 1.00 4.08 -6.08
N MET A 100 0.24 5.07 -6.52
CA MET A 100 0.44 5.71 -7.82
C MET A 100 1.35 6.94 -7.69
N GLY A 101 2.64 6.74 -7.45
CA GLY A 101 3.60 7.83 -7.31
C GLY A 101 4.98 7.34 -6.86
N SER A 102 6.00 8.19 -6.94
CA SER A 102 7.39 7.88 -6.56
C SER A 102 8.15 9.17 -6.20
N ASP A 103 9.47 9.08 -6.07
CA ASP A 103 10.33 10.20 -5.68
C ASP A 103 10.14 11.41 -6.61
N PHE A 104 9.79 12.57 -6.01
CA PHE A 104 9.62 13.85 -6.69
C PHE A 104 8.66 13.83 -7.89
N GLN A 105 7.69 12.92 -7.85
CA GLN A 105 6.64 12.86 -8.85
C GLN A 105 5.52 13.86 -8.58
N TYR A 106 4.57 13.98 -9.52
CA TYR A 106 3.47 14.96 -9.52
C TYR A 106 3.88 16.41 -9.79
N GLN A 107 5.06 16.66 -10.37
CA GLN A 107 5.46 18.01 -10.80
C GLN A 107 4.48 18.60 -11.84
N ALA A 108 3.94 17.74 -12.70
CA ALA A 108 2.79 18.04 -13.55
C ALA A 108 1.65 17.05 -13.26
N ALA A 109 1.01 17.21 -12.10
CA ALA A 109 -0.05 16.33 -11.60
C ALA A 109 -1.19 16.03 -12.60
N HIS A 110 -1.46 16.94 -13.54
CA HIS A 110 -2.46 16.73 -14.60
C HIS A 110 -2.20 15.45 -15.41
N ASN A 111 -0.94 15.07 -15.64
CA ASN A 111 -0.60 13.87 -16.40
C ASN A 111 -0.97 12.59 -15.65
N TRP A 112 -0.76 12.57 -14.33
CA TRP A 112 -1.23 11.50 -13.45
C TRP A 112 -2.75 11.38 -13.50
N TYR A 113 -3.46 12.46 -13.14
CA TYR A 113 -4.91 12.42 -13.03
C TYR A 113 -5.61 12.08 -14.35
N LYS A 114 -5.18 12.67 -15.47
CA LYS A 114 -5.76 12.39 -16.79
C LYS A 114 -5.66 10.91 -17.19
N ASN A 115 -4.53 10.26 -16.90
CA ASN A 115 -4.34 8.85 -17.25
C ASN A 115 -5.01 7.92 -16.23
N LEU A 116 -5.07 8.29 -14.95
CA LEU A 116 -5.85 7.60 -13.93
C LEU A 116 -7.35 7.59 -14.25
N ASP A 117 -7.91 8.74 -14.66
CA ASP A 117 -9.33 8.83 -15.05
C ASP A 117 -9.66 7.91 -16.22
N LYS A 118 -8.79 7.88 -17.24
CA LYS A 118 -8.93 6.96 -18.38
C LYS A 118 -8.86 5.50 -17.95
N LEU A 119 -7.91 5.15 -17.08
CA LEU A 119 -7.74 3.80 -16.57
C LEU A 119 -8.98 3.35 -15.79
N ILE A 120 -9.46 4.17 -14.86
CA ILE A 120 -10.66 3.88 -14.05
C ILE A 120 -11.87 3.70 -14.96
N ALA A 121 -12.07 4.60 -15.93
CA ALA A 121 -13.18 4.49 -16.88
C ALA A 121 -13.10 3.20 -17.70
N TYR A 122 -11.92 2.85 -18.23
CA TYR A 122 -11.73 1.65 -19.04
C TYR A 122 -11.95 0.35 -18.23
N VAL A 123 -11.39 0.26 -17.02
CA VAL A 123 -11.54 -0.91 -16.15
C VAL A 123 -13.00 -1.11 -15.77
N ASN A 124 -13.69 -0.05 -15.32
CA ASN A 124 -15.09 -0.12 -14.92
C ASN A 124 -16.02 -0.46 -16.09
N GLN A 125 -15.76 0.06 -17.29
CA GLN A 125 -16.50 -0.33 -18.50
C GLN A 125 -16.30 -1.80 -18.84
N LYS A 126 -15.06 -2.30 -18.73
CA LYS A 126 -14.76 -3.71 -19.03
C LYS A 126 -15.40 -4.65 -18.02
N GLU A 127 -15.42 -4.29 -16.73
CA GLU A 127 -16.13 -5.05 -15.70
C GLU A 127 -17.64 -5.14 -16.01
N LEU A 128 -18.26 -4.02 -16.40
CA LEU A 128 -19.66 -3.98 -16.82
C LEU A 128 -19.94 -4.87 -18.04
N LEU A 129 -19.01 -4.94 -19.00
CA LEU A 129 -19.14 -5.79 -20.19
C LEU A 129 -18.93 -7.28 -19.91
N THR A 130 -18.17 -7.64 -18.86
CA THR A 130 -17.98 -9.04 -18.43
C THR A 130 -19.05 -9.53 -17.45
N ALA A 131 -19.87 -8.63 -16.92
CA ALA A 131 -20.97 -8.93 -16.00
C ALA A 131 -22.32 -9.17 -16.70
N VAL A 132 -22.34 -9.17 -18.03
CA VAL A 132 -23.48 -9.51 -18.92
C VAL A 132 -23.18 -10.81 -19.64
#